data_AF-A0A9E0W2P5-F1
#
_entry.id   AF-A0A9E0W2P5-F1
#
_cell.length_a   1.000
_cell.length_b   1.000
_cell.length_c   1.000
_cell.angle_alpha   90.00
_cell.angle_beta   90.00
_cell.angle_gamma   90.00
#
_symmetry.space_group_name_H-M   'P 1'
#
loop_
_entity.id
_entity.type
_entity.pdbx_description
1 polymer ?
#
loop_
_entity_poly.entity_id
_entity_poly.type
_entity_poly.pdbx_seq_one_letter_code
_entity_poly.pdbx_strand_id
1 'polypeptide(L)'
;MSTYQKQNEQLVPEGCRLISTTTLTGCITYANKNFIDIAGYSNDELVGQNHNIVRHPDMPAAAFEDLWKNLKVDEPWLGAVKNRCKNGDFYWVLAYVTPLYD
;
A
#
# COMPACT_ATOMS: atom_id res chain seq x y z
N MET A 1 -0.42 11.38 28.68
CA MET A 1 -0.18 12.49 27.73
C MET A 1 0.25 11.85 26.42
N SER A 2 -0.59 11.86 25.39
CA SER A 2 -0.25 11.28 24.09
C SER A 2 0.70 12.25 23.39
N THR A 3 1.96 11.88 23.23
CA THR A 3 2.90 12.65 22.40
C THR A 3 2.44 12.51 20.95
N TYR A 4 1.83 13.54 20.39
CA TYR A 4 1.58 13.63 18.96
C TYR A 4 2.93 13.54 18.23
N GLN A 5 3.25 12.37 17.69
CA GLN A 5 4.34 12.25 16.73
C GLN A 5 3.88 12.94 15.45
N LYS A 6 4.60 13.99 15.05
CA LYS A 6 4.35 14.70 13.81
C LYS A 6 4.65 13.75 12.65
N GLN A 7 3.62 13.39 11.88
CA GLN A 7 3.78 12.63 10.65
C GLN A 7 4.04 13.61 9.50
N ASN A 8 5.12 13.41 8.76
CA ASN A 8 5.41 14.21 7.56
C ASN A 8 4.92 13.47 6.31
N GLU A 9 4.59 14.23 5.28
CA GLU A 9 4.31 13.66 3.97
C GLU A 9 5.63 13.38 3.25
N GLN A 10 5.84 12.12 2.87
CA GLN A 10 6.91 11.68 2.00
C GLN A 10 6.40 11.73 0.56
N LEU A 11 6.93 12.68 -0.22
CA LEU A 11 6.56 12.85 -1.61
C LEU A 11 7.09 11.68 -2.45
N VAL A 12 6.22 11.10 -3.27
CA VAL A 12 6.60 10.13 -4.29
C VAL A 12 7.11 10.90 -5.51
N PRO A 13 8.39 10.75 -5.90
CA PRO A 13 8.92 11.48 -7.06
C PRO A 13 8.15 11.18 -8.35
N GLU A 14 8.09 12.15 -9.25
CA GLU A 14 7.48 11.93 -10.56
C GLU A 14 8.17 10.80 -11.33
N GLY A 15 7.38 9.97 -12.02
CA GLY A 15 7.87 8.78 -12.71
C GLY A 15 8.18 7.58 -11.80
N CYS A 16 8.18 7.75 -10.48
CA CYS A 16 8.36 6.66 -9.53
C CYS A 16 7.10 5.77 -9.48
N ARG A 17 7.24 4.50 -9.91
CA ARG A 17 6.18 3.50 -9.80
C ARG A 17 6.41 2.64 -8.57
N LEU A 18 5.45 2.64 -7.65
CA LEU A 18 5.42 1.74 -6.50
C LEU A 18 4.63 0.50 -6.88
N ILE A 19 5.29 -0.66 -6.89
CA ILE A 19 4.69 -1.90 -7.36
C ILE A 19 4.81 -2.94 -6.25
N SER A 20 3.68 -3.57 -5.94
CA SER A 20 3.61 -4.75 -5.10
C SER A 20 2.63 -5.74 -5.70
N THR A 21 2.89 -7.04 -5.55
CA THR A 21 1.92 -8.09 -5.86
C THR A 21 1.54 -8.81 -4.57
N THR A 22 0.34 -9.37 -4.56
CA THR A 22 -0.17 -10.12 -3.41
C THR A 22 -0.83 -11.42 -3.86
N THR A 23 -0.86 -12.38 -2.96
CA THR A 23 -1.83 -13.49 -3.01
C THR A 23 -3.27 -12.97 -2.92
N LEU A 24 -4.24 -13.85 -3.19
CA LEU A 24 -5.68 -13.55 -3.07
C LEU A 24 -6.14 -13.21 -1.65
N THR A 25 -5.33 -13.51 -0.63
CA THR A 25 -5.60 -13.15 0.78
C THR A 25 -4.90 -11.85 1.20
N GLY A 26 -4.24 -11.16 0.26
CA GLY A 26 -3.55 -9.89 0.50
C GLY A 26 -2.14 -10.04 1.08
N CYS A 27 -1.58 -11.26 1.15
CA CYS A 27 -0.19 -11.47 1.53
C CYS A 27 0.75 -11.06 0.39
N ILE A 28 1.72 -10.18 0.66
CA ILE A 28 2.67 -9.64 -0.31
C ILE A 28 3.60 -10.76 -0.80
N THR A 29 3.70 -10.91 -2.12
CA THR A 29 4.58 -11.85 -2.80
C THR A 29 5.79 -11.18 -3.43
N TYR A 30 5.69 -9.89 -3.74
CA TYR A 30 6.78 -9.08 -4.29
C TYR A 30 6.53 -7.60 -4.02
N ALA A 31 7.60 -6.84 -3.82
CA ALA A 31 7.61 -5.38 -3.84
C ALA A 31 8.85 -4.90 -4.60
N ASN A 32 8.70 -3.89 -5.46
CA ASN A 32 9.84 -3.32 -6.18
C ASN A 32 10.68 -2.40 -5.29
N LYS A 33 11.89 -2.08 -5.74
CA LYS A 33 12.83 -1.21 -4.99
C LYS A 33 12.22 0.14 -4.61
N ASN A 34 11.46 0.76 -5.52
CA ASN A 34 10.81 2.04 -5.23
C ASN A 34 9.81 1.94 -4.08
N PHE A 35 9.00 0.87 -4.04
CA PHE A 35 8.06 0.64 -2.94
C PHE A 35 8.80 0.46 -1.62
N ILE A 36 9.87 -0.35 -1.60
CA ILE A 36 10.74 -0.59 -0.45
C ILE A 36 11.33 0.73 0.07
N ASP A 37 11.94 1.52 -0.82
CA ASP A 37 12.60 2.77 -0.48
C ASP A 37 11.61 3.83 0.03
N ILE A 38 10.42 3.93 -0.57
CA ILE A 38 9.39 4.89 -0.14
C ILE A 38 8.74 4.45 1.18
N ALA A 39 8.36 3.19 1.32
CA ALA A 39 7.68 2.70 2.51
C ALA A 39 8.62 2.54 3.72
N GLY A 40 9.93 2.44 3.48
CA GLY A 40 10.96 2.32 4.51
C GLY A 40 11.04 0.93 5.17
N TYR A 41 10.47 -0.10 4.54
CA TYR A 41 10.58 -1.49 4.96
C TYR A 41 11.61 -2.20 4.10
N SER A 42 12.32 -3.16 4.68
CA SER A 42 13.13 -4.10 3.89
C SER A 42 12.24 -5.10 3.15
N ASN A 43 12.79 -5.76 2.12
CA ASN A 43 12.07 -6.81 1.39
C ASN A 43 11.60 -7.94 2.32
N ASP A 44 12.45 -8.34 3.27
CA ASP A 44 12.16 -9.43 4.22
C ASP A 44 11.08 -9.06 5.23
N GLU A 45 10.86 -7.77 5.47
CA GLU A 45 9.76 -7.27 6.30
C GLU A 45 8.44 -7.14 5.51
N LEU A 46 8.48 -7.11 4.18
CA LEU A 46 7.30 -6.97 3.33
C LEU A 46 6.80 -8.32 2.84
N VAL A 47 7.68 -9.13 2.24
CA VAL A 47 7.29 -10.41 1.63
C VAL A 47 6.80 -11.37 2.72
N GLY A 48 5.63 -11.95 2.50
CA GLY A 48 4.97 -12.81 3.49
C GLY A 48 4.08 -12.07 4.49
N GLN A 49 4.07 -10.73 4.49
CA GLN A 49 3.17 -9.93 5.34
C GLN A 49 1.89 -9.55 4.59
N ASN A 50 0.82 -9.29 5.35
CA ASN A 50 -0.39 -8.71 4.75
C ASN A 50 -0.12 -7.27 4.30
N HIS A 51 -0.64 -6.88 3.13
CA HIS A 51 -0.43 -5.55 2.54
C HIS A 51 -0.89 -4.40 3.45
N ASN A 52 -1.81 -4.68 4.39
CA ASN A 52 -2.22 -3.72 5.41
C ASN A 52 -1.07 -3.21 6.33
N ILE A 53 0.13 -3.79 6.28
CA ILE A 53 1.32 -3.28 6.99
C ILE A 53 1.64 -1.82 6.63
N VAL A 54 1.38 -1.42 5.38
CA VAL A 54 1.54 -0.02 4.93
C VAL A 54 0.26 0.80 5.04
N ARG A 55 -0.85 0.26 5.54
CA ARG A 55 -2.12 1.00 5.62
C ARG A 55 -2.04 2.11 6.66
N HIS A 56 -2.39 3.33 6.25
CA HIS A 56 -2.53 4.43 7.18
C HIS A 56 -3.82 4.29 8.02
N PRO A 57 -3.80 4.58 9.35
CA PRO A 57 -4.99 4.53 10.20
C PRO A 57 -6.15 5.41 9.70
N ASP A 58 -5.85 6.55 9.10
CA ASP A 58 -6.84 7.45 8.50
C ASP A 58 -7.59 6.86 7.29
N MET A 59 -7.10 5.76 6.69
CA MET A 59 -7.79 5.17 5.55
C MET A 59 -9.06 4.42 5.99
N PRO A 60 -10.24 4.80 5.48
CA PRO A 60 -11.50 4.15 5.85
C PRO A 60 -11.52 2.70 5.40
N ALA A 61 -12.14 1.82 6.20
CA ALA A 61 -12.31 0.41 5.84
C ALA A 61 -13.07 0.23 4.51
N ALA A 62 -14.05 1.10 4.25
CA ALA A 62 -14.85 1.10 3.03
C ALA A 62 -14.00 1.17 1.74
N ALA A 63 -12.85 1.85 1.74
CA ALA A 63 -11.99 1.91 0.56
C ALA A 63 -11.43 0.53 0.18
N PHE A 64 -11.12 -0.30 1.18
CA PHE A 64 -10.61 -1.65 0.95
C PHE A 64 -11.73 -2.65 0.69
N GLU A 65 -12.91 -2.44 1.27
CA GLU A 65 -14.11 -3.21 0.92
C GLU A 65 -14.46 -3.03 -0.56
N ASP A 66 -14.39 -1.79 -1.06
CA ASP A 66 -14.59 -1.45 -2.47
C ASP A 66 -13.54 -2.11 -3.38
N LEU A 67 -12.26 -2.02 -3.00
CA LEU A 67 -11.17 -2.74 -3.68
C LEU A 67 -11.49 -4.23 -3.82
N TRP A 68 -11.82 -4.92 -2.72
CA TRP A 68 -12.10 -6.35 -2.76
C TRP A 68 -13.37 -6.70 -3.50
N LYS A 69 -14.37 -5.80 -3.52
CA LYS A 69 -15.59 -5.99 -4.30
C LYS A 69 -15.27 -6.01 -5.80
N ASN A 70 -14.47 -5.08 -6.29
CA ASN A 70 -14.08 -4.99 -7.70
C ASN A 70 -13.23 -6.20 -8.12
N LEU A 71 -12.20 -6.54 -7.34
CA LEU A 71 -11.30 -7.65 -7.68
C LEU A 71 -12.02 -9.00 -7.73
N LYS A 72 -13.08 -9.20 -6.93
CA LYS A 72 -13.89 -10.43 -6.94
C LYS A 72 -14.73 -10.61 -8.21
N VAL A 73 -15.00 -9.53 -8.94
CA VAL A 73 -15.77 -9.54 -10.19
C VAL A 73 -14.89 -9.28 -11.41
N ASP A 74 -13.58 -9.47 -11.27
CA ASP A 74 -12.57 -9.26 -12.33
C ASP A 74 -12.55 -7.82 -12.88
N GLU A 75 -12.91 -6.84 -12.04
CA GLU A 75 -12.80 -5.43 -12.39
C GLU A 75 -11.56 -4.82 -11.72
N PRO A 76 -10.77 -4.00 -12.45
CA PRO A 76 -9.69 -3.27 -11.83
C PRO A 76 -10.25 -2.23 -10.85
N TRP A 77 -9.46 -1.94 -9.82
CA TRP A 77 -9.76 -0.91 -8.84
C TRP A 77 -8.80 0.27 -8.99
N LEU A 78 -9.34 1.48 -8.98
CA LEU A 78 -8.58 2.72 -8.99
C LEU A 78 -9.01 3.59 -7.81
N GLY A 79 -8.06 3.95 -6.94
CA GLY A 79 -8.39 4.76 -5.77
C GLY A 79 -7.19 5.47 -5.16
N ALA A 80 -7.44 6.61 -4.52
CA ALA A 80 -6.44 7.30 -3.72
C ALA A 80 -6.22 6.55 -2.40
N VAL A 81 -4.97 6.22 -2.10
CA VAL A 81 -4.59 5.51 -0.87
C VAL A 81 -3.52 6.30 -0.14
N LYS A 82 -3.78 6.59 1.14
CA LYS A 82 -2.78 7.05 2.10
C LYS A 82 -2.11 5.83 2.72
N ASN A 83 -0.81 5.70 2.52
CA ASN A 83 -0.01 4.66 3.14
C ASN A 83 0.88 5.26 4.22
N ARG A 84 1.24 4.46 5.22
CA ARG A 84 2.11 4.80 6.33
C ARG A 84 3.48 4.14 6.13
N CYS A 85 4.53 4.94 6.20
CA CYS A 85 5.91 4.48 6.22
C CYS A 85 6.24 3.80 7.56
N LYS A 86 7.28 2.96 7.57
CA LYS A 86 7.75 2.29 8.81
C LYS A 86 8.08 3.27 9.94
N ASN A 87 8.61 4.43 9.60
CA ASN A 87 8.99 5.48 10.56
C ASN A 87 7.80 6.31 11.10
N GLY A 88 6.58 6.07 10.60
CA GLY A 88 5.36 6.79 11.00
C GLY A 88 4.94 7.93 10.07
N ASP A 89 5.76 8.33 9.10
CA ASP A 89 5.39 9.26 8.03
C ASP A 89 4.34 8.63 7.09
N PHE A 90 3.89 9.37 6.07
CA PHE A 90 2.91 8.87 5.11
C PHE A 90 3.20 9.30 3.69
N TYR A 91 2.66 8.57 2.72
CA TYR A 91 2.69 8.93 1.30
C TYR A 91 1.33 8.65 0.66
N TRP A 92 1.00 9.41 -0.37
CA TRP A 92 -0.20 9.22 -1.17
C TRP A 92 0.13 8.54 -2.50
N VAL A 93 -0.75 7.64 -2.93
CA VAL A 93 -0.74 7.09 -4.28
C VAL A 93 -2.14 7.11 -4.87
N LEU A 94 -2.21 7.27 -6.20
CA LEU A 94 -3.35 6.80 -6.96
C LEU A 94 -3.06 5.34 -7.34
N ALA A 95 -3.64 4.41 -6.59
CA ALA A 95 -3.39 2.99 -6.73
C ALA A 95 -4.30 2.41 -7.81
N TYR A 96 -3.69 1.64 -8.73
CA TYR A 96 -4.37 0.81 -9.71
C TYR A 96 -4.10 -0.65 -9.37
N VAL A 97 -5.15 -1.42 -9.09
CA VAL A 97 -5.06 -2.82 -8.66
C VAL A 97 -5.86 -3.68 -9.62
N THR A 98 -5.22 -4.72 -10.16
CA THR A 98 -5.81 -5.66 -11.12
C THR A 98 -5.47 -7.09 -10.71
N PRO A 99 -6.37 -8.06 -10.94
CA PRO A 99 -6.00 -9.47 -10.89
C PRO A 99 -4.84 -9.76 -11.86
N LEU A 100 -3.98 -10.70 -11.48
CA LEU A 100 -2.92 -11.24 -12.34
C LEU A 100 -3.27 -12.69 -12.68
N TYR A 101 -3.05 -13.04 -13.94
CA TYR A 101 -3.32 -14.37 -14.51
C TYR A 101 -2.01 -15.00 -14.97
N ASP A 102 -1.91 -16.32 -14.82
CA ASP A 102 -0.79 -17.13 -15.33
C ASP A 102 -1.00 -17.54 -16.79
#